data_AF-A0A1B7TAZ4-F1
#
_entry.id   AF-A0A1B7TAZ4-F1
#
_cell.length_a   1.000
_cell.length_b   1.000
_cell.length_c   1.000
_cell.angle_alpha   90.00
_cell.angle_beta   90.00
_cell.angle_gamma   90.00
#
_symmetry.space_group_name_H-M   'P 1'
#
loop_
_entity.id
_entity.type
_entity.pdbx_description
1 polymer ?
#
loop_
_entity_poly.entity_id
_entity_poly.type
_entity_poly.pdbx_seq_one_letter_code
_entity_poly.pdbx_strand_id
1 'polypeptide(L)'
;IVLVNVGSFYELYFEQAYNYSKLLNINLVSKKIAGNKYNIPFSGFPTFQLSKFLNIIIKEHNMKAVIVDQIDDKIDPKNKIINRKVTRIITPGTYIEDALQHTLDNVFTAAVHLNEKNNKIGFSWTDLSTGELYSMSCDKQSLQYHLQRINPQEVIV
;
A
#
# COMPACT_ATOMS: atom_id res chain seq x y z
N ILE A 1 -5.96 -1.00 -2.00
CA ILE A 1 -6.69 0.25 -2.34
C ILE A 1 -5.89 1.05 -3.34
N VAL A 2 -6.51 1.48 -4.44
CA VAL A 2 -5.89 2.40 -5.41
C VAL A 2 -6.42 3.80 -5.17
N LEU A 3 -5.52 4.72 -4.84
CA LEU A 3 -5.77 6.13 -4.59
C LEU A 3 -5.31 6.94 -5.80
N VAL A 4 -6.26 7.56 -6.50
CA VAL A 4 -6.00 8.31 -7.72
C VAL A 4 -6.03 9.80 -7.43
N ASN A 5 -4.95 10.50 -7.73
CA ASN A 5 -4.87 11.94 -7.57
C ASN A 5 -5.70 12.66 -8.65
N VAL A 6 -6.66 13.45 -8.17
CA VAL A 6 -7.54 14.30 -8.98
C VAL A 6 -7.56 15.70 -8.36
N GLY A 7 -6.56 16.51 -8.74
CA GLY A 7 -6.46 17.90 -8.28
C GLY A 7 -6.08 17.96 -6.81
N SER A 8 -6.99 18.44 -5.95
CA SER A 8 -6.76 18.55 -4.50
C SER A 8 -7.23 17.33 -3.70
N PHE A 9 -7.60 16.23 -4.36
CA PHE A 9 -8.15 15.02 -3.73
C PHE A 9 -7.46 13.74 -4.20
N TYR A 10 -7.38 12.76 -3.30
CA TYR A 10 -7.22 11.36 -3.67
C TYR A 10 -8.60 10.70 -3.71
N GLU A 11 -8.92 10.10 -4.86
CA GLU A 11 -10.19 9.44 -5.13
C GLU A 11 -10.02 7.93 -5.32
N LEU A 12 -11.02 7.17 -4.91
CA LEU A 12 -11.19 5.74 -5.15
C LEU A 12 -12.54 5.51 -5.82
N TYR A 13 -12.62 4.53 -6.73
CA TYR A 13 -13.76 4.36 -7.63
C TYR A 13 -14.33 2.94 -7.60
N PHE A 14 -15.52 2.80 -8.18
CA PHE A 14 -16.19 1.51 -8.42
C PHE A 14 -16.40 0.75 -7.11
N GLU A 15 -16.10 -0.54 -7.10
CA GLU A 15 -16.27 -1.42 -5.95
C GLU A 15 -15.46 -0.94 -4.73
N GLN A 16 -14.27 -0.38 -4.96
CA GLN A 16 -13.43 0.16 -3.89
C GLN A 16 -14.15 1.27 -3.13
N ALA A 17 -14.89 2.14 -3.84
CA ALA A 17 -15.63 3.22 -3.21
C ALA A 17 -16.69 2.66 -2.24
N TYR A 18 -17.42 1.61 -2.62
CA TYR A 18 -18.38 0.97 -1.73
C TYR A 18 -17.71 0.30 -0.53
N ASN A 19 -16.63 -0.45 -0.76
CA ASN A 19 -15.99 -1.27 0.26
C ASN A 19 -15.23 -0.41 1.29
N TYR A 20 -14.56 0.65 0.84
CA TYR A 20 -13.64 1.41 1.69
C TYR A 20 -14.17 2.77 2.16
N SER A 21 -15.25 3.30 1.60
CA SER A 21 -15.83 4.58 2.09
C SER A 21 -16.24 4.51 3.56
N LYS A 22 -16.92 3.42 3.96
CA LYS A 22 -17.31 3.18 5.35
C LYS A 22 -16.11 2.95 6.25
N LEU A 23 -15.15 2.15 5.78
CA LEU A 23 -13.92 1.83 6.51
C LEU A 23 -13.09 3.08 6.80
N LEU A 24 -12.96 3.96 5.81
CA LEU A 24 -12.23 5.22 5.94
C LEU A 24 -13.08 6.36 6.51
N ASN A 25 -14.35 6.12 6.84
CA ASN A 25 -15.31 7.12 7.30
C ASN A 25 -15.35 8.38 6.40
N ILE A 26 -15.43 8.16 5.09
CA ILE A 26 -15.54 9.19 4.05
C ILE A 26 -16.82 9.01 3.24
N ASN A 27 -17.34 10.11 2.70
CA ASN A 27 -18.63 10.08 2.01
C ASN A 27 -18.53 9.32 0.68
N LEU A 28 -19.45 8.39 0.47
CA LEU A 28 -19.66 7.74 -0.82
C LEU A 28 -20.57 8.61 -1.69
N VAL A 29 -20.09 8.96 -2.89
CA VAL A 29 -20.80 9.82 -3.83
C VAL A 29 -20.85 9.12 -5.20
N SER A 30 -21.65 9.63 -6.12
CA SER A 30 -21.73 9.14 -7.50
C SER A 30 -21.57 10.30 -8.48
N LYS A 31 -20.73 10.12 -9.51
CA LYS A 31 -20.48 11.14 -10.55
C LYS A 31 -20.71 10.55 -11.93
N LYS A 32 -21.32 11.35 -12.81
CA LYS A 32 -21.44 11.02 -14.23
C LYS A 32 -20.15 11.37 -14.95
N ILE A 33 -19.47 10.38 -15.52
CA ILE A 33 -18.25 10.60 -16.32
C ILE A 33 -18.64 10.72 -17.80
N ALA A 34 -18.07 11.71 -18.50
CA ALA A 34 -18.33 11.93 -19.92
C ALA A 34 -17.99 10.67 -20.74
N GLY A 35 -18.92 10.25 -21.61
CA GLY A 35 -18.78 9.03 -22.41
C GLY A 35 -19.30 7.76 -21.72
N ASN A 36 -19.68 7.81 -20.44
CA ASN A 36 -20.25 6.67 -19.74
C ASN A 36 -21.77 6.80 -19.57
N LYS A 37 -22.52 5.70 -19.79
CA LYS A 37 -23.99 5.68 -19.62
C LYS A 37 -24.40 5.68 -18.14
N TYR A 38 -23.52 5.24 -17.25
CA TYR A 38 -23.82 5.00 -15.83
C TYR A 38 -23.07 5.97 -14.91
N ASN A 39 -23.67 6.24 -13.75
CA ASN A 39 -23.01 6.97 -12.66
C ASN A 39 -21.94 6.07 -12.04
N ILE A 40 -20.74 6.62 -11.86
CA ILE A 40 -19.62 5.90 -11.23
C ILE A 40 -19.59 6.28 -9.75
N PRO A 41 -19.66 5.30 -8.84
CA PRO A 41 -19.49 5.53 -7.41
C PRO A 41 -18.02 5.86 -7.14
N PHE A 42 -17.81 6.88 -6.31
CA PHE A 42 -16.48 7.32 -5.90
C PHE A 42 -16.51 7.84 -4.47
N SER A 43 -15.35 7.82 -3.84
CA SER A 43 -15.12 8.46 -2.54
C SER A 43 -13.71 9.02 -2.53
N GLY A 44 -13.42 9.96 -1.64
CA GLY A 44 -12.11 10.57 -1.59
C GLY A 44 -11.90 11.50 -0.42
N PHE A 45 -10.66 11.93 -0.26
CA PHE A 45 -10.22 12.85 0.79
C PHE A 45 -9.18 13.83 0.26
N PRO A 46 -9.01 15.00 0.90
CA PRO A 46 -8.02 16.00 0.47
C PRO A 46 -6.58 15.47 0.51
N THR A 47 -5.75 15.87 -0.46
CA THR A 47 -4.36 15.38 -0.60
C THR A 47 -3.50 15.59 0.64
N PHE A 48 -3.68 16.68 1.38
CA PHE A 48 -2.95 16.95 2.63
C PHE A 48 -3.27 15.95 3.76
N GLN A 49 -4.34 15.16 3.65
CA GLN A 49 -4.69 14.10 4.61
C GLN A 49 -4.11 12.73 4.23
N LEU A 50 -3.29 12.64 3.18
CA LEU A 50 -2.76 11.37 2.69
C LEU A 50 -2.12 10.53 3.81
N SER A 51 -1.23 11.12 4.63
CA SER A 51 -0.56 10.40 5.73
C SER A 51 -1.55 9.82 6.73
N LYS A 52 -2.56 10.60 7.13
CA LYS A 52 -3.62 10.14 8.04
C LYS A 52 -4.34 8.91 7.48
N PHE A 53 -4.78 8.97 6.21
CA PHE A 53 -5.50 7.86 5.60
C PHE A 53 -4.61 6.66 5.32
N LEU A 54 -3.33 6.88 4.99
CA LEU A 54 -2.36 5.78 4.87
C LEU A 54 -2.18 5.07 6.22
N ASN A 55 -2.09 5.80 7.34
CA ASN A 55 -2.02 5.17 8.65
C ASN A 55 -3.24 4.27 8.91
N ILE A 56 -4.44 4.76 8.64
CA ILE A 56 -5.68 3.97 8.79
C ILE A 56 -5.65 2.72 7.88
N ILE A 57 -5.34 2.90 6.59
CA ILE A 57 -5.33 1.80 5.61
C ILE A 57 -4.30 0.73 5.98
N ILE A 58 -3.08 1.16 6.30
CA ILE A 58 -1.95 0.25 6.48
C ILE A 58 -1.87 -0.29 7.91
N LYS A 59 -1.89 0.56 8.94
CA LYS A 59 -1.69 0.16 10.33
C LYS A 59 -2.96 -0.38 10.99
N GLU A 60 -4.09 0.30 10.80
CA GLU A 60 -5.33 -0.10 11.50
C GLU A 60 -6.04 -1.25 10.79
N HIS A 61 -5.99 -1.28 9.45
CA HIS A 61 -6.68 -2.28 8.65
C HIS A 61 -5.77 -3.30 7.95
N ASN A 62 -4.45 -3.20 8.10
CA ASN A 62 -3.48 -4.13 7.51
C ASN A 62 -3.66 -4.33 5.98
N MET A 63 -4.03 -3.27 5.27
CA MET A 63 -4.24 -3.29 3.82
C MET A 63 -3.07 -2.68 3.06
N LYS A 64 -3.08 -2.81 1.73
CA LYS A 64 -2.09 -2.22 0.81
C LYS A 64 -2.69 -1.02 0.09
N ALA A 65 -1.89 0.01 -0.16
CA ALA A 65 -2.28 1.20 -0.91
C ALA A 65 -1.39 1.41 -2.14
N VAL A 66 -2.00 1.85 -3.25
CA VAL A 66 -1.31 2.24 -4.48
C VAL A 66 -1.62 3.70 -4.73
N ILE A 67 -0.59 4.53 -4.81
CA ILE A 67 -0.70 5.97 -5.08
C ILE A 67 -0.49 6.19 -6.57
N VAL A 68 -1.46 6.84 -7.19
CA VAL A 68 -1.44 7.21 -8.60
C VAL A 68 -1.48 8.72 -8.71
N ASP A 69 -0.33 9.35 -8.94
CA ASP A 69 -0.23 10.80 -9.06
C ASP A 69 -0.30 11.28 -10.52
N GLN A 70 -0.60 12.56 -10.66
CA GLN A 70 -0.50 13.28 -11.93
C GLN A 70 0.97 13.62 -12.16
N ILE A 71 1.46 13.35 -13.38
CA ILE A 71 2.86 13.59 -13.73
C ILE A 71 3.06 14.97 -14.36
N ASP A 72 2.03 15.49 -15.03
CA ASP A 72 2.08 16.77 -15.72
C ASP A 72 1.14 17.76 -15.04
N ASP A 73 1.68 18.87 -14.52
CA ASP A 73 0.89 19.96 -13.93
C ASP A 73 0.14 20.78 -15.01
N LYS A 74 0.54 20.67 -16.27
CA LYS A 74 -0.01 21.43 -17.39
C LYS A 74 -0.82 20.51 -18.30
N ILE A 75 -2.14 20.72 -18.30
CA ILE A 75 -3.02 20.16 -19.32
C ILE A 75 -2.51 20.69 -20.68
N ASP A 76 -2.07 19.80 -21.56
CA ASP A 76 -1.78 20.19 -22.94
C ASP A 76 -3.08 20.75 -23.55
N PRO A 77 -3.13 22.03 -23.97
CA PRO A 77 -4.35 22.61 -24.52
C PRO A 77 -4.87 21.85 -25.76
N LYS A 78 -4.01 21.05 -26.41
CA LYS A 78 -4.39 20.20 -27.56
C LYS A 78 -4.92 18.83 -27.16
N ASN A 79 -4.54 18.31 -25.99
CA ASN A 79 -4.96 17.01 -25.48
C ASN A 79 -5.40 17.12 -24.02
N LYS A 80 -6.71 16.99 -23.77
CA LYS A 80 -7.33 16.98 -22.41
C LYS A 80 -6.95 15.73 -21.58
N ILE A 81 -5.83 15.08 -21.87
CA ILE A 81 -5.40 13.85 -21.21
C ILE A 81 -4.40 14.24 -20.13
N ILE A 82 -4.79 14.02 -18.88
CA ILE A 82 -3.89 14.15 -17.73
C ILE A 82 -3.15 12.83 -17.57
N ASN A 83 -1.83 12.86 -17.74
CA ASN A 83 -0.98 11.69 -17.54
C ASN A 83 -0.88 11.35 -16.06
N ARG A 84 -1.13 10.07 -15.75
CA ARG A 84 -1.06 9.53 -14.40
C ARG A 84 -0.15 8.32 -14.36
N LYS A 85 0.63 8.19 -13.29
CA LYS A 85 1.48 7.00 -13.06
C LYS A 85 1.36 6.55 -11.62
N VAL A 86 1.57 5.25 -11.41
CA VAL A 86 1.80 4.71 -10.07
C VAL A 86 3.13 5.26 -9.57
N THR A 87 3.08 6.08 -8.52
CA THR A 87 4.26 6.72 -7.91
C THR A 87 4.75 5.95 -6.70
N ARG A 88 3.83 5.34 -5.94
CA ARG A 88 4.18 4.58 -4.74
C ARG A 88 3.23 3.41 -4.55
N ILE A 89 3.78 2.26 -4.16
CA ILE A 89 3.02 1.13 -3.62
C ILE A 89 3.44 0.99 -2.17
N ILE A 90 2.45 0.96 -1.27
CA ILE A 90 2.64 0.98 0.17
C ILE A 90 1.98 -0.26 0.73
N THR A 91 2.72 -1.01 1.54
CA THR A 91 2.26 -2.23 2.20
C THR A 91 2.63 -2.19 3.68
N PRO A 92 2.03 -3.05 4.52
CA PRO A 92 2.37 -3.11 5.95
C PRO A 92 3.86 -3.27 6.23
N GLY A 93 4.58 -4.04 5.42
CA GLY A 93 6.03 -4.23 5.56
C GLY A 93 6.90 -3.10 4.99
N THR A 94 6.34 -2.25 4.13
CA THR A 94 7.09 -1.19 3.41
C THR A 94 6.71 0.23 3.84
N TYR A 95 5.83 0.36 4.83
CA TYR A 95 5.31 1.64 5.26
C TYR A 95 6.25 2.32 6.24
N ILE A 96 6.96 3.31 5.70
CA ILE A 96 7.83 4.23 6.42
C ILE A 96 7.16 5.61 6.34
N GLU A 97 6.87 6.21 7.50
CA GLU A 97 6.37 7.59 7.62
C GLU A 97 7.19 8.37 8.65
N ASP A 98 7.52 9.62 8.31
CA ASP A 98 8.47 10.47 9.05
C ASP A 98 7.90 11.09 10.34
N ALA A 99 6.60 11.00 10.60
CA ALA A 99 5.93 11.89 11.54
C ALA A 99 5.80 11.33 12.97
N LEU A 100 6.89 10.85 13.59
CA LEU A 100 6.95 10.40 14.99
C LEU A 100 6.61 8.92 15.22
N GLN A 101 7.29 7.99 14.52
CA GLN A 101 7.32 6.59 14.99
C GLN A 101 8.16 6.50 16.28
N HIS A 102 7.51 6.80 17.41
CA HIS A 102 7.93 6.44 18.75
C HIS A 102 7.66 4.96 19.03
N THR A 103 8.11 4.09 18.14
CA THR A 103 8.14 2.65 18.40
C THR A 103 9.58 2.22 18.23
N LEU A 104 10.21 1.79 19.34
CA LEU A 104 11.53 1.15 19.37
C LEU A 104 11.54 -0.22 18.65
N ASP A 105 10.45 -0.56 17.97
CA ASP A 105 10.22 -1.86 17.36
C ASP A 105 10.62 -1.82 15.89
N ASN A 106 11.54 -2.71 15.52
CA ASN A 106 11.95 -2.90 14.14
C ASN A 106 10.78 -3.38 13.29
N VAL A 107 10.62 -2.81 12.10
CA VAL A 107 9.57 -3.16 11.15
C VAL A 107 10.16 -4.08 10.09
N PHE A 108 10.18 -5.37 10.40
CA PHE A 108 10.74 -6.37 9.48
C PHE A 108 9.73 -6.80 8.41
N THR A 109 10.19 -6.87 7.16
CA THR A 109 9.56 -7.63 6.07
C THR A 109 10.37 -8.89 5.83
N ALA A 110 9.70 -10.03 5.70
CA ALA A 110 10.35 -11.31 5.43
C ALA A 110 9.97 -11.87 4.04
N ALA A 111 10.85 -12.68 3.47
CA ALA A 111 10.60 -13.50 2.30
C ALA A 111 11.00 -14.95 2.60
N VAL A 112 10.15 -15.88 2.18
CA VAL A 112 10.29 -17.32 2.38
C VAL A 112 10.18 -17.98 1.01
N HIS A 113 11.09 -18.89 0.70
CA HIS A 113 11.02 -19.69 -0.52
C HIS A 113 11.30 -21.16 -0.22
N LEU A 114 10.35 -22.05 -0.55
CA LEU A 114 10.51 -23.49 -0.40
C LEU A 114 11.15 -24.08 -1.67
N ASN A 115 12.31 -24.72 -1.50
CA ASN A 115 12.92 -25.51 -2.57
C ASN A 115 12.37 -26.96 -2.52
N GLU A 116 11.50 -27.28 -3.48
CA GLU A 116 10.84 -28.59 -3.56
C GLU A 116 11.80 -29.76 -3.80
N LYS A 117 13.00 -29.52 -4.35
CA LYS A 117 13.94 -30.60 -4.70
C LYS A 117 14.68 -31.17 -3.49
N ASN A 118 14.93 -30.34 -2.49
CA ASN A 118 15.75 -30.71 -1.32
C ASN A 118 15.08 -30.37 0.02
N ASN A 119 13.81 -29.94 -0.01
CA ASN A 119 13.02 -29.52 1.15
C ASN A 119 13.72 -28.45 2.03
N LYS A 120 14.66 -27.68 1.47
CA LYS A 120 15.26 -26.53 2.16
C LYS A 120 14.45 -25.28 1.92
N ILE A 121 14.46 -24.40 2.91
CA ILE A 121 13.79 -23.11 2.84
C ILE A 121 14.85 -22.01 2.78
N GLY A 122 14.77 -21.18 1.74
CA GLY A 122 15.44 -19.89 1.71
C GLY A 122 14.62 -18.89 2.52
N PHE A 123 15.26 -18.19 3.44
CA PHE A 123 14.61 -17.21 4.29
C PHE A 123 15.43 -15.93 4.34
N SER A 124 14.82 -14.79 4.06
CA SER A 124 15.42 -13.47 4.22
C SER A 124 14.47 -12.52 4.92
N TRP A 125 15.03 -11.53 5.60
CA TRP A 125 14.24 -10.46 6.20
C TRP A 125 15.03 -9.16 6.22
N THR A 126 14.31 -8.05 6.17
CA THR A 126 14.90 -6.71 6.08
C THR A 126 14.05 -5.69 6.82
N ASP A 127 14.71 -4.72 7.45
CA ASP A 127 14.07 -3.51 7.93
C ASP A 127 14.46 -2.38 6.97
N LEU A 128 13.45 -1.86 6.26
CA LEU A 128 13.65 -0.83 5.23
C LEU A 128 13.98 0.54 5.82
N SER A 129 13.68 0.77 7.10
CA SER A 129 13.98 2.03 7.79
C SER A 129 15.45 2.13 8.17
N THR A 130 16.07 1.00 8.52
CA THR A 130 17.50 0.92 8.91
C THR A 130 18.41 0.47 7.77
N GLY A 131 17.85 -0.19 6.74
CA GLY A 131 18.61 -0.80 5.64
C GLY A 131 19.23 -2.15 6.01
N GLU A 132 18.92 -2.70 7.19
CA GLU A 132 19.38 -4.02 7.60
C GLU A 132 18.77 -5.11 6.72
N LEU A 133 19.61 -6.05 6.29
CA LEU A 133 19.21 -7.19 5.47
C LEU A 133 19.92 -8.45 5.97
N TYR A 134 19.13 -9.50 6.17
CA TYR A 134 19.60 -10.80 6.59
C TYR A 134 19.06 -11.88 5.67
N SER A 135 19.83 -12.96 5.50
CA SER A 135 19.40 -14.14 4.77
C SER A 135 20.03 -15.40 5.34
N MET A 136 19.32 -16.52 5.20
CA MET A 136 19.78 -17.84 5.64
C MET A 136 19.01 -18.96 4.91
N SER A 137 19.51 -20.18 5.04
CA SER A 137 18.75 -21.38 4.70
C SER A 137 18.37 -22.14 5.97
N CYS A 138 17.13 -22.61 6.06
CA CYS A 138 16.65 -23.37 7.21
C CYS A 138 15.71 -24.51 6.79
N ASP A 139 15.39 -25.40 7.73
CA ASP A 139 14.29 -26.35 7.60
C ASP A 139 12.97 -25.73 8.08
N LYS A 140 11.86 -26.47 7.91
CA LYS A 140 10.51 -26.01 8.27
C LYS A 140 10.32 -25.75 9.78
N GLN A 141 10.94 -26.54 10.64
CA GLN A 141 10.81 -26.38 12.09
C GLN A 141 11.59 -25.15 12.56
N SER A 142 12.81 -24.98 12.05
CA SER A 142 13.64 -23.81 12.29
C SER A 142 12.95 -22.53 11.81
N LEU A 143 12.34 -22.53 10.62
CA LEU A 143 11.61 -21.38 10.08
C LEU A 143 10.56 -20.84 11.07
N GLN A 144 9.79 -21.74 11.70
CA GLN A 144 8.75 -21.34 12.66
C GLN A 144 9.33 -20.55 13.84
N TYR A 145 10.48 -20.98 14.38
CA TYR A 145 11.17 -20.26 15.45
C TYR A 145 11.67 -18.88 14.98
N HIS A 146 12.21 -18.81 13.76
CA HIS A 146 12.69 -17.54 13.22
C HIS A 146 11.55 -16.55 12.95
N LEU A 147 10.42 -17.00 12.40
CA LEU A 147 9.24 -16.16 12.19
C LEU A 147 8.70 -15.62 13.52
N GLN A 148 8.64 -16.43 14.57
CA GLN A 148 8.22 -15.98 15.90
C GLN A 148 9.19 -14.96 16.51
N ARG A 149 10.50 -15.17 16.35
CA ARG A 149 11.53 -14.27 16.88
C ARG A 149 11.56 -12.92 16.15
N ILE A 150 11.45 -12.94 14.83
CA ILE A 150 11.55 -11.74 13.98
C ILE A 150 10.23 -10.99 13.94
N ASN A 151 9.10 -11.70 14.06
CA ASN A 151 7.75 -11.14 14.01
C ASN A 151 7.54 -10.16 12.84
N PRO A 152 7.77 -10.59 11.57
CA PRO A 152 7.69 -9.69 10.42
C PRO A 152 6.26 -9.20 10.21
N GLN A 153 6.12 -7.93 9.84
CA GLN A 153 4.82 -7.30 9.53
C GLN A 153 4.24 -7.80 8.20
N GLU A 154 5.10 -8.26 7.31
CA GLU A 154 4.71 -8.83 6.02
C GLU A 154 5.63 -10.00 5.66
N VAL A 155 5.04 -11.08 5.15
CA VAL A 155 5.76 -12.25 4.67
C VAL A 155 5.42 -12.49 3.21
N ILE A 156 6.46 -12.52 2.38
CA ILE A 156 6.40 -12.88 0.96
C ILE A 156 6.70 -14.37 0.85
N VAL A 157 5.87 -15.12 0.11
CA VAL A 157 5.99 -16.58 -0.08
C VAL A 157 6.01 -16.90 -1.58
#